data_AF-A0A1A5P5D0-F1
#
_entry.id   AF-A0A1A5P5D0-F1
#
_cell.length_a   1.000
_cell.length_b   1.000
_cell.length_c   1.000
_cell.angle_alpha   90.00
_cell.angle_beta   90.00
_cell.angle_gamma   90.00
#
_symmetry.space_group_name_H-M   'P 1'
#
loop_
_entity.id
_entity.type
_entity.pdbx_description
1 polymer ?
#
loop_
_entity_poly.entity_id
_entity_poly.type
_entity_poly.pdbx_seq_one_letter_code
_entity_poly.pdbx_strand_id
1 'polypeptide(L)'
;MTDTDKTAFFSAVLKTIASTRNHGIDQDEHTRGVVEPAARIRAVEEETGERPLTSGETGEVLDLLETTFRTKRTPDEEREYYLRYIERVSGVSRASLDVSAR
;
A
#
# COMPACT_ATOMS: atom_id res chain seq x y z
N MET A 1 -5.17 -5.97 20.86
CA MET A 1 -5.35 -5.54 19.45
C MET A 1 -4.80 -4.13 19.36
N THR A 2 -3.75 -3.91 18.57
CA THR A 2 -3.37 -2.54 18.20
C THR A 2 -4.47 -2.02 17.30
N ASP A 3 -5.15 -0.97 17.75
CA ASP A 3 -6.13 -0.26 16.94
C ASP A 3 -5.37 0.30 15.73
N THR A 4 -5.73 -0.16 14.52
CA THR A 4 -5.06 0.31 13.31
C THR A 4 -5.46 1.76 13.09
N ASP A 5 -4.49 2.67 13.09
CA ASP A 5 -4.74 4.05 12.72
C ASP A 5 -4.92 4.11 11.19
N LYS A 6 -6.20 4.08 10.78
CA LYS A 6 -6.62 4.08 9.38
C LYS A 6 -6.08 5.30 8.62
N THR A 7 -6.12 6.48 9.24
CA THR A 7 -5.64 7.72 8.63
C THR A 7 -4.14 7.66 8.42
N ALA A 8 -3.39 7.20 9.43
CA ALA A 8 -1.96 6.99 9.32
C ALA A 8 -1.61 5.93 8.27
N PHE A 9 -2.40 4.86 8.17
CA PHE A 9 -2.23 3.79 7.19
C PHE A 9 -2.34 4.31 5.75
N PHE A 10 -3.49 4.92 5.37
CA PHE A 10 -3.68 5.42 4.01
C PHE A 10 -2.67 6.52 3.65
N SER A 11 -2.41 7.44 4.59
CA SER A 11 -1.41 8.48 4.41
C SER A 11 -0.01 7.91 4.15
N ALA A 12 0.41 6.90 4.92
CA ALA A 12 1.71 6.26 4.76
C ALA A 12 1.82 5.47 3.44
N VAL A 13 0.76 4.76 3.03
CA VAL A 13 0.71 4.03 1.76
C VAL A 13 0.83 4.99 0.58
N LEU A 14 0.00 6.03 0.53
CA LEU A 14 0.01 6.98 -0.58
C LEU A 14 1.31 7.80 -0.64
N LYS A 15 1.85 8.17 0.51
CA LYS A 15 3.16 8.82 0.60
C LYS A 15 4.27 7.90 0.08
N THR A 16 4.23 6.61 0.43
CA THR A 16 5.16 5.62 -0.10
C THR A 16 5.07 5.59 -1.62
N ILE A 17 3.88 5.43 -2.18
CA ILE A 17 3.67 5.45 -3.64
C ILE A 17 4.28 6.70 -4.26
N ALA A 18 4.02 7.89 -3.70
CA ALA A 18 4.57 9.13 -4.24
C ALA A 18 6.10 9.24 -4.12
N SER A 19 6.68 8.68 -3.05
CA SER A 19 8.11 8.81 -2.72
C SER A 19 8.98 7.77 -3.44
N THR A 20 8.41 6.62 -3.82
CA THR A 20 9.12 5.57 -4.53
C THR A 20 9.41 6.00 -5.97
N ARG A 21 10.69 5.94 -6.35
CA ARG A 21 11.13 6.27 -7.72
C ARG A 21 10.56 5.27 -8.72
N ASN A 22 10.11 5.77 -9.87
CA ASN A 22 9.73 4.94 -11.00
C ASN A 22 10.97 4.64 -11.86
N HIS A 23 11.30 3.36 -12.04
CA HIS A 23 12.37 2.90 -12.94
C HIS A 23 11.83 2.31 -14.25
N GLY A 24 10.51 2.25 -14.44
CA GLY A 24 9.86 1.89 -15.69
C GLY A 24 9.80 3.07 -16.67
N ILE A 25 9.81 2.77 -17.97
CA ILE A 25 9.71 3.77 -19.05
C ILE A 25 8.40 3.67 -19.85
N ASP A 26 7.61 2.62 -19.61
CA ASP A 26 6.34 2.38 -20.28
C ASP A 26 5.21 3.12 -19.54
N GLN A 27 4.53 4.00 -20.27
CA GLN A 27 3.47 4.85 -19.72
C GLN A 27 2.17 4.08 -19.46
N ASP A 28 1.85 3.07 -20.28
CA ASP A 28 0.65 2.25 -20.10
C ASP A 28 0.84 1.28 -18.94
N GLU A 29 2.06 0.76 -18.76
CA GLU A 29 2.46 0.01 -17.59
C GLU A 29 2.38 0.88 -16.32
N HIS A 30 2.88 2.12 -16.38
CA HIS A 30 2.79 3.05 -15.25
C HIS A 30 1.34 3.37 -14.87
N THR A 31 0.47 3.57 -15.86
CA THR A 31 -0.95 3.88 -15.61
C THR A 31 -1.62 2.72 -14.89
N ARG A 32 -1.51 1.51 -15.43
CA ARG A 32 -2.14 0.30 -14.87
C ARG A 32 -1.54 -0.14 -13.54
N GLY A 33 -0.23 0.09 -13.35
CA GLY A 33 0.50 -0.41 -12.19
C GLY A 33 0.75 0.60 -11.07
N VAL A 34 0.49 1.90 -11.30
CA VAL A 34 0.70 2.95 -10.29
C VAL A 34 -0.53 3.84 -10.14
N VAL A 35 -1.03 4.39 -11.25
CA VAL A 35 -2.13 5.37 -11.20
C VAL A 35 -3.45 4.70 -10.80
N GLU A 36 -3.81 3.61 -11.47
CA GLU A 36 -5.03 2.85 -11.16
C GLU A 36 -5.00 2.26 -9.74
N PRO A 37 -3.91 1.63 -9.25
CA PRO A 37 -3.81 1.18 -7.86
C PRO A 37 -3.92 2.31 -6.85
N ALA A 38 -3.26 3.44 -7.08
CA ALA A 38 -3.37 4.60 -6.18
C ALA A 38 -4.82 5.15 -6.13
N ALA A 39 -5.51 5.18 -7.27
CA ALA A 39 -6.92 5.56 -7.33
C ALA A 39 -7.81 4.56 -6.58
N ARG A 40 -7.56 3.24 -6.70
CA ARG A 40 -8.30 2.24 -5.96
C ARG A 40 -8.06 2.35 -4.45
N ILE A 41 -6.83 2.61 -4.00
CA ILE A 41 -6.52 2.83 -2.58
C ILE A 41 -7.33 4.02 -2.02
N ARG A 42 -7.45 5.11 -2.79
CA ARG A 42 -8.32 6.25 -2.45
C ARG A 42 -9.80 5.85 -2.37
N ALA A 43 -10.28 5.05 -3.31
CA ALA A 43 -11.66 4.56 -3.27
C ALA A 43 -11.92 3.71 -2.01
N VAL A 44 -11.00 2.85 -1.60
CA VAL A 44 -11.13 2.07 -0.34
C VAL A 44 -11.15 3.01 0.88
N GLU A 45 -10.30 4.05 0.90
CA GLU A 45 -10.32 5.08 1.95
C GLU A 45 -11.70 5.75 2.05
N GLU A 46 -12.31 6.10 0.92
CA GLU A 46 -13.64 6.71 0.85
C GLU A 46 -14.77 5.72 1.22
N GLU A 47 -14.75 4.50 0.68
CA GLU A 47 -15.73 3.42 0.93
C GLU A 47 -15.74 2.99 2.41
N THR A 48 -14.62 3.17 3.11
CA THR A 48 -14.51 2.86 4.54
C THR A 48 -15.00 4.00 5.43
N GLY A 49 -14.98 5.24 4.97
CA GLY A 49 -15.52 6.39 5.72
C GLY A 49 -14.89 6.49 7.11
N GLU A 50 -15.68 6.44 8.18
CA GLU A 50 -15.19 6.44 9.58
C GLU A 50 -14.99 5.05 10.17
N ARG A 51 -15.48 3.98 9.51
CA ARG A 51 -15.42 2.63 10.08
C ARG A 51 -13.99 2.08 10.13
N PRO A 52 -13.66 1.20 11.09
CA PRO A 52 -12.38 0.50 11.11
C PRO A 52 -12.18 -0.34 9.84
N LEU A 53 -10.92 -0.48 9.42
CA LEU A 53 -10.57 -1.38 8.34
C LEU A 53 -10.72 -2.84 8.77
N THR A 54 -11.27 -3.65 7.89
CA THR A 54 -11.19 -5.10 8.01
C THR A 54 -9.80 -5.58 7.59
N SER A 55 -9.41 -6.79 8.02
CA SER A 55 -8.17 -7.42 7.56
C SER A 55 -8.14 -7.59 6.04
N GLY A 56 -9.29 -7.88 5.41
CA GLY A 56 -9.40 -8.03 3.96
C GLY A 56 -9.10 -6.72 3.21
N GLU A 57 -9.65 -5.60 3.68
CA GLU A 57 -9.39 -4.28 3.07
C GLU A 57 -7.95 -3.82 3.28
N THR A 58 -7.38 -4.13 4.45
CA THR A 58 -5.97 -3.86 4.72
C THR A 58 -5.08 -4.67 3.77
N GLY A 59 -5.41 -5.95 3.56
CA GLY A 59 -4.75 -6.81 2.58
C GLY A 59 -4.85 -6.27 1.15
N GLU A 60 -6.06 -5.88 0.70
CA GLU A 60 -6.29 -5.29 -0.62
C GLU A 60 -5.38 -4.07 -0.86
N VAL A 61 -5.32 -3.15 0.10
CA VAL A 61 -4.47 -1.95 -0.02
C VAL A 61 -2.98 -2.30 -0.12
N LEU A 62 -2.52 -3.30 0.65
CA LEU A 62 -1.13 -3.75 0.60
C LEU A 62 -0.80 -4.48 -0.72
N ASP A 63 -1.73 -5.23 -1.30
CA ASP A 63 -1.55 -5.88 -2.60
C ASP A 63 -1.48 -4.84 -3.75
N LEU A 64 -2.26 -3.77 -3.66
CA LEU A 64 -2.20 -2.64 -4.59
C LEU A 64 -0.86 -1.87 -4.47
N LEU A 65 -0.36 -1.72 -3.24
CA LEU A 65 0.98 -1.17 -3.00
C LEU A 65 2.08 -2.06 -3.57
N GLU A 66 1.99 -3.38 -3.38
CA GLU A 66 2.93 -4.35 -3.95
C GLU A 66 2.95 -4.30 -5.48
N THR A 67 1.78 -4.16 -6.12
CA THR A 67 1.67 -3.92 -7.57
C THR A 67 2.46 -2.67 -7.97
N THR A 68 2.34 -1.58 -7.20
CA THR A 68 3.09 -0.35 -7.45
C THR A 68 4.60 -0.55 -7.35
N PHE A 69 5.09 -1.29 -6.34
CA PHE A 69 6.51 -1.60 -6.22
C PHE A 69 7.03 -2.41 -7.40
N ARG A 70 6.29 -3.43 -7.83
CA ARG A 70 6.65 -4.27 -8.99
C ARG A 70 6.74 -3.44 -10.26
N THR A 71 5.73 -2.62 -10.54
CA THR A 71 5.71 -1.74 -11.72
C THR A 71 6.82 -0.70 -11.71
N LYS A 72 7.11 -0.11 -10.54
CA LYS A 72 8.21 0.85 -10.39
C LYS A 72 9.59 0.19 -10.38
N ARG A 73 9.65 -1.14 -10.34
CA ARG A 73 10.87 -1.96 -10.18
C ARG A 73 11.65 -1.55 -8.93
N THR A 74 10.91 -1.37 -7.84
CA THR A 74 11.47 -0.96 -6.55
C THR A 74 12.39 -2.05 -6.00
N PRO A 75 13.64 -1.71 -5.60
CA PRO A 75 14.54 -2.67 -4.98
C PRO A 75 13.95 -3.28 -3.69
N ASP A 76 14.31 -4.53 -3.41
CA ASP A 76 13.78 -5.28 -2.25
C ASP A 76 14.03 -4.56 -0.91
N GLU A 77 15.20 -3.95 -0.74
CA GLU A 77 15.57 -3.22 0.47
C GLU A 77 14.71 -1.95 0.67
N GLU A 78 14.46 -1.22 -0.41
CA GLU A 78 13.60 -0.02 -0.40
C GLU A 78 12.13 -0.42 -0.14
N ARG A 79 11.67 -1.50 -0.77
CA ARG A 79 10.33 -2.08 -0.52
C ARG A 79 10.16 -2.41 0.96
N GLU A 80 11.06 -3.19 1.55
CA GLU A 80 10.95 -3.61 2.95
C GLU A 80 11.08 -2.43 3.92
N TYR A 81 11.90 -1.42 3.59
CA TYR A 81 11.95 -0.17 4.36
C TYR A 81 10.57 0.50 4.44
N TYR A 82 9.87 0.65 3.31
CA TYR A 82 8.55 1.29 3.30
C TYR A 82 7.48 0.45 3.98
N LEU A 83 7.51 -0.88 3.83
CA LEU A 83 6.56 -1.76 4.51
C LEU A 83 6.71 -1.66 6.03
N ARG A 84 7.94 -1.68 6.55
CA ARG A 84 8.20 -1.46 7.98
C ARG A 84 7.80 -0.06 8.44
N TYR A 85 7.99 0.94 7.60
CA TYR A 85 7.54 2.30 7.88
C TYR A 85 6.02 2.33 8.08
N ILE A 86 5.25 1.73 7.17
CA ILE A 86 3.79 1.66 7.24
C ILE A 86 3.36 0.92 8.52
N GLU A 87 3.93 -0.25 8.81
CA GLU A 87 3.63 -1.03 10.03
C GLU A 87 3.87 -0.18 11.30
N ARG A 88 5.01 0.52 11.36
CA ARG A 88 5.38 1.35 12.50
C ARG A 88 4.44 2.52 12.74
N VAL A 89 3.97 3.20 11.70
CA VAL A 89 3.16 4.42 11.86
C VAL A 89 1.67 4.15 11.96
N SER A 90 1.18 3.04 11.40
CA SER A 90 -0.24 2.70 11.38
C SER A 90 -0.64 1.66 12.43
N GLY A 91 0.31 0.90 12.97
CA GLY A 91 0.02 -0.22 13.86
C GLY A 91 -0.51 -1.47 13.15
N VAL A 92 -0.56 -1.47 11.80
CA VAL A 92 -0.83 -2.66 10.99
C VAL A 92 0.30 -3.68 11.19
N SER A 93 -0.07 -4.95 11.30
CA SER A 93 0.88 -6.06 11.32
C SER A 93 0.65 -6.95 10.10
N ARG A 94 1.58 -6.96 9.13
CA ARG A 94 1.46 -7.82 7.95
C ARG A 94 1.39 -9.31 8.31
N ALA A 95 2.06 -9.70 9.40
CA ALA A 95 2.03 -11.07 9.91
C ALA A 95 0.63 -11.52 10.37
N SER A 96 -0.26 -10.57 10.70
CA SER A 96 -1.64 -10.86 11.10
C SER A 96 -2.65 -10.88 9.94
N LEU A 97 -2.22 -10.47 8.75
CA LEU A 97 -3.08 -10.31 7.58
C LEU A 97 -3.12 -11.55 6.67
N ASP A 98 -2.40 -12.62 7.02
CA ASP A 98 -2.25 -13.83 6.21
C ASP A 98 -1.99 -13.52 4.72
N VAL A 99 -1.14 -12.51 4.48
CA VAL A 99 -0.65 -12.17 3.15
C VAL A 99 0.31 -13.28 2.75
N SER A 100 -0.27 -14.36 2.24
CA SER A 100 0.45 -15.47 1.62
C SER A 100 1.35 -14.87 0.56
N ALA A 101 2.66 -14.88 0.84
CA ALA A 101 3.70 -14.61 -0.13
C ALA A 101 3.39 -15.41 -1.42
N ARG A 102 3.02 -14.70 -2.48
CA ARG A 102 2.85 -15.22 -3.83
C ARG A 102 3.60 -14.35 -4.84
#